data_AF-A0A662GJD9-F1
#
_entry.id   AF-A0A662GJD9-F1
#
_cell.length_a   1.000
_cell.length_b   1.000
_cell.length_c   1.000
_cell.angle_alpha   90.00
_cell.angle_beta   90.00
_cell.angle_gamma   90.00
#
_symmetry.space_group_name_H-M   'P 1'
#
loop_
_entity.id
_entity.type
_entity.pdbx_description
1 polymer ?
#
loop_
_entity_poly.entity_id
_entity_poly.type
_entity_poly.pdbx_seq_one_letter_code
_entity_poly.pdbx_strand_id
1 'polypeptide(L)'
;MEFYYVEYVLADVLSEVEKKHISLRAAMAEYFTKRRELEPIKGLARAYALGLLRKYRLVDFIIEETLGIKIEELNLWEKNLLRALIYELKFRNVKLDRVLKVSRKLSCIRLDLEILKTVKTTSTRSLLKRKSGLERLSIKYSQPEWVVRYLVNILGREEAEKLLRKFNKKPTLWIRV
;
A
#
# COMPACT_ATOMS: atom_id res chain seq x y z
N MET A 1 28.00 6.46 -4.23
CA MET A 1 26.89 5.50 -4.36
C MET A 1 25.63 6.21 -3.89
N GLU A 2 24.78 6.70 -4.79
CA GLU A 2 23.51 7.30 -4.39
C GLU A 2 22.68 6.24 -3.66
N PHE A 3 22.29 6.51 -2.42
CA PHE A 3 21.36 5.65 -1.69
C PHE A 3 19.99 5.78 -2.37
N TYR A 4 19.61 4.78 -3.18
CA TYR A 4 18.29 4.74 -3.77
C TYR A 4 17.29 4.19 -2.76
N TYR A 5 16.31 5.01 -2.38
CA TYR A 5 15.23 4.59 -1.50
C TYR A 5 14.29 3.65 -2.24
N VAL A 6 13.99 2.49 -1.65
CA VAL A 6 13.09 1.49 -2.25
C VAL A 6 11.67 2.05 -2.42
N GLU A 7 11.29 3.02 -1.59
CA GLU A 7 10.05 3.78 -1.67
C GLU A 7 9.92 4.53 -3.00
N TYR A 8 11.00 5.08 -3.55
CA TYR A 8 10.99 5.72 -4.86
C TYR A 8 10.83 4.70 -5.99
N VAL A 9 11.44 3.52 -5.86
CA VAL A 9 11.22 2.42 -6.80
C VAL A 9 9.75 2.00 -6.81
N LEU A 10 9.12 1.91 -5.63
CA LEU A 10 7.70 1.59 -5.53
C LEU A 10 6.84 2.69 -6.16
N ALA A 11 7.16 3.96 -5.91
CA ALA A 11 6.45 5.09 -6.51
C ALA A 11 6.50 5.02 -8.05
N ASP A 12 7.67 4.79 -8.62
CA ASP A 12 7.86 4.66 -10.07
C ASP A 12 7.06 3.45 -10.63
N VAL A 13 7.28 2.26 -10.06
CA VAL A 13 6.68 1.01 -10.55
C VAL A 13 5.16 1.03 -10.44
N LEU A 14 4.60 1.48 -9.31
CA LEU A 14 3.16 1.53 -9.12
C LEU A 14 2.50 2.62 -9.96
N SER A 15 3.19 3.73 -10.22
CA SER A 15 2.71 4.75 -11.16
C SER A 15 2.59 4.18 -12.57
N GLU A 16 3.55 3.36 -13.01
CA GLU A 16 3.50 2.69 -14.31
C GLU A 16 2.39 1.63 -14.38
N VAL A 17 2.16 0.87 -13.31
CA VAL A 17 1.03 -0.06 -13.20
C VAL A 17 -0.29 0.68 -13.39
N GLU A 18 -0.48 1.81 -12.70
CA GLU A 18 -1.70 2.60 -12.80
C GLU A 18 -1.83 3.29 -14.16
N LYS A 19 -0.76 3.89 -14.67
CA LYS A 19 -0.77 4.65 -15.94
C LYS A 19 -0.99 3.78 -17.16
N LYS A 20 -0.36 2.60 -17.22
CA LYS A 20 -0.39 1.70 -18.38
C LYS A 20 -1.39 0.55 -18.23
N HIS A 21 -2.03 0.41 -17.06
CA HIS A 21 -2.89 -0.72 -16.73
C HIS A 21 -2.22 -2.09 -16.93
N ILE A 22 -0.94 -2.20 -16.58
CA ILE A 22 -0.13 -3.42 -16.70
C ILE A 22 0.05 -4.11 -15.35
N SER A 23 0.39 -5.40 -15.37
CA SER A 23 0.69 -6.14 -14.14
C SER A 23 1.93 -5.59 -13.42
N LEU A 24 1.97 -5.73 -12.09
CA LEU A 24 3.16 -5.44 -11.28
C LEU A 24 4.40 -6.18 -11.81
N ARG A 25 4.24 -7.43 -12.27
CA ARG A 25 5.34 -8.23 -12.84
C ARG A 25 5.92 -7.55 -14.08
N ALA A 26 5.07 -7.08 -14.99
CA ALA A 26 5.48 -6.40 -16.22
C ALA A 26 6.17 -5.07 -15.91
N ALA A 27 5.56 -4.23 -15.07
CA ALA A 27 6.14 -2.95 -14.65
C ALA A 27 7.51 -3.13 -13.98
N MET A 28 7.66 -4.10 -13.07
CA MET A 28 8.96 -4.41 -12.46
C MET A 28 9.96 -4.93 -13.49
N ALA A 29 9.57 -5.81 -14.42
CA ALA A 29 10.47 -6.29 -15.45
C ALA A 29 11.02 -5.14 -16.31
N GLU A 30 10.16 -4.23 -16.75
CA GLU A 30 10.55 -3.04 -17.51
C GLU A 30 11.49 -2.14 -16.69
N TYR A 31 11.14 -1.84 -15.43
CA TYR A 31 11.91 -0.95 -14.56
C TYR A 31 13.35 -1.44 -14.32
N PHE A 32 13.50 -2.69 -13.90
CA PHE A 32 14.81 -3.25 -13.56
C PHE A 32 15.66 -3.60 -14.78
N THR A 33 15.06 -3.85 -15.95
CA THR A 33 15.81 -4.02 -17.20
C THR A 33 16.54 -2.73 -17.59
N LYS A 34 15.90 -1.58 -17.37
CA LYS A 34 16.46 -0.24 -17.63
C LYS A 34 17.43 0.23 -16.54
N ARG A 35 17.40 -0.37 -15.35
CA ARG A 35 18.16 0.04 -14.15
C ARG A 35 18.83 -1.17 -13.50
N ARG A 36 19.80 -1.77 -14.21
CA ARG A 36 20.46 -3.03 -13.80
C ARG A 36 21.21 -2.88 -12.48
N GLU A 37 21.70 -1.68 -12.17
CA GLU A 37 22.34 -1.33 -10.89
C GLU A 37 21.42 -1.53 -9.68
N LEU A 38 20.09 -1.49 -9.86
CA LEU A 38 19.10 -1.70 -8.81
C LEU A 38 18.66 -3.18 -8.68
N GLU A 39 19.13 -4.09 -9.53
CA GLU A 39 18.75 -5.51 -9.48
C GLU A 39 18.90 -6.14 -8.07
N PRO A 40 19.92 -5.81 -7.24
CA PRO A 40 20.04 -6.34 -5.88
C PRO A 40 18.83 -6.06 -4.97
N ILE A 41 18.11 -4.95 -5.17
CA ILE A 41 16.95 -4.56 -4.34
C ILE A 41 15.62 -5.03 -4.91
N LYS A 42 15.60 -5.68 -6.08
CA LYS A 42 14.37 -6.10 -6.77
C LYS A 42 13.50 -7.05 -5.95
N GLY A 43 14.10 -7.99 -5.24
CA GLY A 43 13.39 -8.91 -4.36
C GLY A 43 12.67 -8.16 -3.23
N LEU A 44 13.36 -7.19 -2.61
CA LEU A 44 12.81 -6.33 -1.57
C LEU A 44 11.67 -5.47 -2.12
N ALA A 45 11.88 -4.80 -3.26
CA ALA A 45 10.86 -3.97 -3.91
C ALA A 45 9.60 -4.78 -4.25
N ARG A 46 9.75 -6.01 -4.74
CA ARG A 46 8.63 -6.90 -5.04
C ARG A 46 7.85 -7.27 -3.79
N ALA A 47 8.54 -7.70 -2.74
CA ALA A 47 7.91 -8.09 -1.48
C ALA A 47 7.18 -6.91 -0.83
N TYR A 48 7.77 -5.71 -0.92
CA TYR A 48 7.18 -4.48 -0.44
C TYR A 48 5.94 -4.10 -1.26
N ALA A 49 6.03 -4.03 -2.59
CA ALA A 49 4.89 -3.73 -3.45
C ALA A 49 3.71 -4.69 -3.21
N LEU A 50 3.96 -6.00 -3.11
CA LEU A 50 2.92 -6.99 -2.78
C LEU A 50 2.36 -6.83 -1.36
N GLY A 51 3.18 -6.37 -0.41
CA GLY A 51 2.74 -6.02 0.93
C GLY A 51 1.79 -4.82 0.93
N LEU A 52 2.17 -3.76 0.22
CA LEU A 52 1.39 -2.54 0.06
C LEU A 52 0.09 -2.80 -0.70
N LEU A 53 0.13 -3.50 -1.83
CA LEU A 53 -1.06 -3.79 -2.64
C LEU A 53 -2.12 -4.59 -1.87
N ARG A 54 -1.71 -5.50 -0.98
CA ARG A 54 -2.66 -6.21 -0.09
C ARG A 54 -3.34 -5.29 0.94
N LYS A 55 -2.77 -4.11 1.20
CA LYS A 55 -3.27 -3.12 2.15
C LYS A 55 -3.65 -1.80 1.49
N TYR A 56 -3.78 -1.77 0.18
CA TYR A 56 -3.79 -0.54 -0.61
C TYR A 56 -4.91 0.42 -0.19
N ARG A 57 -6.16 -0.06 -0.25
CA ARG A 57 -7.33 0.72 0.19
C ARG A 57 -7.32 1.04 1.68
N LEU A 58 -6.72 0.18 2.51
CA LEU A 58 -6.58 0.46 3.94
C LEU A 58 -5.57 1.60 4.19
N VAL A 59 -4.49 1.64 3.43
CA VAL A 59 -3.47 2.70 3.49
C VAL A 59 -4.07 4.01 3.02
N ASP A 60 -4.82 4.00 1.92
CA ASP A 60 -5.53 5.18 1.41
C ASP A 60 -6.48 5.75 2.47
N PHE A 61 -7.30 4.87 3.08
CA PHE A 61 -8.18 5.26 4.18
C PHE A 61 -7.43 5.82 5.40
N ILE A 62 -6.28 5.24 5.78
CA ILE A 62 -5.46 5.80 6.87
C ILE A 62 -4.95 7.19 6.51
N ILE A 63 -4.50 7.38 5.27
CA ILE A 63 -4.01 8.67 4.77
C ILE A 63 -5.12 9.72 4.88
N GLU A 64 -6.29 9.44 4.30
CA GLU A 64 -7.43 10.35 4.32
C GLU A 64 -7.85 10.73 5.74
N GLU A 65 -7.94 9.75 6.65
CA GLU A 65 -8.39 9.97 8.03
C GLU A 65 -7.36 10.68 8.91
N THR A 66 -6.08 10.64 8.58
CA THR A 66 -5.00 11.21 9.42
C THR A 66 -4.39 12.47 8.86
N LEU A 67 -4.35 12.63 7.53
CA LEU A 67 -3.80 13.80 6.85
C LEU A 67 -4.90 14.74 6.33
N GLY A 68 -6.17 14.30 6.28
CA GLY A 68 -7.28 15.14 5.82
C GLY A 68 -7.25 15.48 4.33
N ILE A 69 -6.52 14.71 3.54
CA ILE A 69 -6.37 14.89 2.09
C ILE A 69 -7.10 13.77 1.34
N LYS A 70 -7.53 14.01 0.10
CA LYS A 70 -7.97 12.94 -0.79
C LYS A 70 -6.79 12.45 -1.60
N ILE A 71 -6.55 11.15 -1.56
CA ILE A 71 -5.35 10.59 -2.19
C ILE A 71 -5.38 10.69 -3.72
N GLU A 72 -6.58 10.75 -4.30
CA GLU A 72 -6.83 10.89 -5.72
C GLU A 72 -6.46 12.27 -6.28
N GLU A 73 -6.34 13.30 -5.43
CA GLU A 73 -5.96 14.66 -5.84
C GLU A 73 -4.45 14.79 -6.10
N LEU A 74 -3.65 13.80 -5.66
CA LEU A 74 -2.22 13.76 -5.88
C LEU A 74 -1.88 13.16 -7.25
N ASN A 75 -0.78 13.63 -7.85
CA ASN A 75 -0.24 12.97 -9.04
C ASN A 75 0.17 11.52 -8.72
N LEU A 76 0.21 10.66 -9.75
CA LEU A 76 0.45 9.23 -9.60
C LEU A 76 1.70 8.90 -8.77
N TRP A 77 2.78 9.66 -8.98
CA TRP A 77 4.05 9.40 -8.33
C TRP A 77 4.00 9.72 -6.84
N GLU A 78 3.55 10.93 -6.49
CA GLU A 78 3.42 11.34 -5.08
C GLU A 78 2.40 10.50 -4.33
N LYS A 79 1.28 10.16 -4.99
CA LYS A 79 0.26 9.27 -4.46
C LYS A 79 0.87 7.92 -4.04
N ASN A 80 1.66 7.30 -4.92
CA ASN A 80 2.27 6.02 -4.65
C ASN A 80 3.46 6.10 -3.69
N LEU A 81 4.20 7.20 -3.68
CA LEU A 81 5.22 7.46 -2.67
C LEU A 81 4.60 7.58 -1.27
N LEU A 82 3.52 8.35 -1.13
CA LEU A 82 2.83 8.52 0.13
C LEU A 82 2.27 7.19 0.64
N ARG A 83 1.64 6.39 -0.23
CA ARG A 83 1.20 5.03 0.10
C ARG A 83 2.35 4.16 0.62
N ALA A 84 3.50 4.19 -0.06
CA ALA A 84 4.68 3.45 0.37
C ALA A 84 5.10 3.88 1.78
N LEU A 85 5.31 5.19 2.00
CA LEU A 85 5.76 5.74 3.28
C LEU A 85 4.82 5.38 4.43
N ILE A 86 3.51 5.54 4.24
CA ILE A 86 2.50 5.30 5.27
C ILE A 86 2.39 3.80 5.56
N TYR A 87 2.49 2.94 4.54
CA TYR A 87 2.55 1.50 4.74
C TYR A 87 3.76 1.09 5.58
N GLU A 88 4.96 1.58 5.26
CA GLU A 88 6.18 1.24 6.00
C GLU A 88 6.10 1.72 7.45
N LEU A 89 5.63 2.95 7.64
CA LEU A 89 5.44 3.54 8.95
C LEU A 89 4.45 2.72 9.81
N LYS A 90 3.35 2.27 9.20
CA LYS A 90 2.27 1.57 9.91
C LYS A 90 2.55 0.09 10.15
N PHE A 91 3.19 -0.60 9.21
CA PHE A 91 3.27 -2.06 9.19
C PHE A 91 4.69 -2.63 9.24
N ARG A 92 5.73 -1.80 9.16
CA ARG A 92 7.14 -2.25 9.10
C ARG A 92 8.04 -1.64 10.19
N ASN A 93 7.45 -0.95 11.17
CA ASN A 93 8.14 -0.31 12.31
C ASN A 93 9.40 0.50 11.91
N VAL A 94 9.29 1.29 10.84
CA VAL A 94 10.39 2.14 10.37
C VAL A 94 10.58 3.35 11.30
N LYS A 95 11.82 3.86 11.38
CA LYS A 95 12.17 5.08 12.11
C LYS A 95 11.55 6.30 11.43
N LEU A 96 10.98 7.22 12.20
CA LEU A 96 10.33 8.44 11.70
C LEU A 96 11.30 9.30 10.87
N ASP A 97 12.56 9.43 11.31
CA ASP A 97 13.57 10.24 10.62
C ASP A 97 13.88 9.73 9.21
N ARG A 98 13.82 8.41 8.98
CA ARG A 98 13.97 7.84 7.64
C ARG A 98 12.79 8.27 6.76
N VAL A 99 11.57 8.08 7.25
CA VAL A 99 10.34 8.46 6.53
C VAL A 99 10.36 9.95 6.19
N LEU A 100 10.80 10.81 7.11
CA LEU A 100 10.95 12.25 6.88
C LEU A 100 11.96 12.60 5.79
N LYS A 101 13.09 11.89 5.73
CA LYS A 101 14.09 12.13 4.69
C LYS A 101 13.54 11.80 3.31
N VAL A 102 12.80 10.69 3.20
CA VAL A 102 12.19 10.22 1.95
C VAL A 102 11.00 11.09 1.54
N SER A 103 10.20 11.56 2.50
CA SER A 103 9.04 12.40 2.23
C SER A 103 9.38 13.79 1.69
N ARG A 104 10.64 14.23 1.74
CA ARG A 104 11.08 15.52 1.15
C ARG A 104 10.88 15.62 -0.35
N LYS A 105 10.69 14.50 -1.04
CA LYS A 105 10.35 14.48 -2.47
C LYS A 105 8.86 14.72 -2.75
N LEU A 106 8.01 14.70 -1.72
CA LEU A 106 6.63 15.17 -1.84
C LEU A 106 6.64 16.70 -1.89
N SER A 107 5.99 17.24 -2.91
CA SER A 107 5.78 18.66 -3.16
C SER A 107 4.39 19.12 -2.73
N CYS A 108 3.35 18.31 -2.93
CA CYS A 108 1.98 18.65 -2.55
C CYS A 108 1.70 18.53 -1.05
N ILE A 109 2.49 17.75 -0.31
CA ILE A 109 2.28 17.48 1.11
C ILE A 109 3.60 17.58 1.86
N ARG A 110 3.56 18.31 2.97
CA ARG A 110 4.69 18.38 3.91
C ARG A 110 4.40 17.51 5.12
N LEU A 111 5.11 16.38 5.22
CA LEU A 111 5.08 15.55 6.42
C LEU A 111 6.10 16.07 7.44
N ASP A 112 5.67 16.18 8.69
CA ASP A 112 6.52 16.49 9.84
C ASP A 112 6.52 15.35 10.89
N LEU A 113 7.31 15.50 11.94
CA LEU A 113 7.41 14.49 12.99
C LEU A 113 6.08 14.24 13.71
N GLU A 114 5.23 15.25 13.87
CA GLU A 114 3.98 15.16 14.61
C GLU A 114 2.91 14.42 13.81
N ILE A 115 2.79 14.72 12.52
CA ILE A 115 1.93 14.00 11.59
C ILE A 115 2.35 12.53 11.54
N LEU A 116 3.64 12.24 11.37
CA LEU A 116 4.09 10.84 11.32
C LEU A 116 3.91 10.10 12.66
N LYS A 117 4.09 10.78 13.80
CA LYS A 117 3.75 10.21 15.12
C LYS A 117 2.27 9.87 15.17
N THR A 118 1.40 10.78 14.75
CA THR A 118 -0.05 10.60 14.71
C THR A 118 -0.45 9.43 13.83
N VAL A 119 0.09 9.33 12.61
CA VAL A 119 -0.14 8.18 11.72
C VAL A 119 0.29 6.87 12.40
N LYS A 120 1.47 6.87 13.05
CA LYS A 120 2.02 5.68 13.69
C LYS A 120 1.16 5.22 14.88
N THR A 121 0.74 6.14 15.75
CA THR A 121 -0.01 5.83 16.98
C THR A 121 -1.50 5.60 16.75
N THR A 122 -2.11 6.20 15.72
CA THR A 122 -3.54 6.09 15.45
C THR A 122 -3.97 4.64 15.23
N SER A 123 -4.89 4.11 16.03
CA SER A 123 -5.31 2.72 15.88
C SER A 123 -6.11 2.50 14.60
N THR A 124 -5.62 1.61 13.71
CA THR A 124 -6.40 1.21 12.53
C THR A 124 -7.76 0.61 12.92
N ARG A 125 -7.85 -0.02 14.10
CA ARG A 125 -9.11 -0.54 14.63
C ARG A 125 -10.08 0.58 15.01
N SER A 126 -9.61 1.69 15.57
CA SER A 126 -10.48 2.83 15.92
C SER A 126 -10.97 3.54 14.67
N LEU A 127 -10.12 3.75 13.66
CA LEU A 127 -10.54 4.31 12.36
C LEU A 127 -11.64 3.44 11.72
N LEU A 128 -11.41 2.12 11.65
CA LEU A 128 -12.39 1.19 11.07
C LEU A 128 -13.71 1.09 11.85
N LYS A 129 -13.79 1.52 13.11
CA LYS A 129 -15.06 1.59 13.85
C LYS A 129 -15.99 2.69 13.33
N ARG A 130 -15.45 3.71 12.66
CA ARG A 130 -16.23 4.80 12.04
C ARG A 130 -16.98 4.37 10.78
N LYS A 131 -16.62 3.20 10.23
CA LYS A 131 -17.22 2.61 9.03
C LYS A 131 -18.09 1.42 9.40
N SER A 132 -19.10 1.12 8.59
CA SER A 132 -20.06 0.04 8.86
C SER A 132 -20.21 -0.90 7.67
N GLY A 133 -20.91 -2.03 7.89
CA GLY A 133 -21.33 -2.94 6.83
C GLY A 133 -20.22 -3.42 5.88
N LEU A 134 -20.53 -3.38 4.58
CA LEU A 134 -19.65 -3.83 3.50
C LEU A 134 -18.46 -2.87 3.29
N GLU A 135 -18.66 -1.57 3.47
CA GLU A 135 -17.60 -0.56 3.35
C GLU A 135 -16.46 -0.85 4.33
N ARG A 136 -16.78 -1.17 5.59
CA ARG A 136 -15.78 -1.53 6.59
C ARG A 136 -14.97 -2.76 6.18
N LEU A 137 -15.62 -3.79 5.62
CA LEU A 137 -14.94 -5.00 5.15
C LEU A 137 -14.06 -4.70 3.92
N SER A 138 -14.57 -3.91 2.98
CA SER A 138 -13.86 -3.44 1.79
C SER A 138 -12.57 -2.72 2.17
N ILE A 139 -12.61 -1.77 3.09
CA ILE A 139 -11.44 -1.04 3.57
C ILE A 139 -10.49 -1.99 4.33
N LYS A 140 -11.00 -2.70 5.34
CA LYS A 140 -10.21 -3.59 6.23
C LYS A 140 -9.40 -4.63 5.47
N TYR A 141 -9.99 -5.22 4.43
CA TYR A 141 -9.38 -6.29 3.64
C TYR A 141 -8.85 -5.81 2.28
N SER A 142 -8.91 -4.51 2.03
CA SER A 142 -8.45 -3.86 0.80
C SER A 142 -8.98 -4.52 -0.47
N GLN A 143 -10.30 -4.71 -0.50
CA GLN A 143 -11.02 -5.24 -1.65
C GLN A 143 -12.02 -4.21 -2.17
N PRO A 144 -12.29 -4.16 -3.49
CA PRO A 144 -13.39 -3.38 -4.03
C PRO A 144 -14.72 -3.77 -3.37
N GLU A 145 -15.60 -2.80 -3.14
CA GLU A 145 -16.85 -3.07 -2.43
C GLU A 145 -17.74 -4.07 -3.16
N TRP A 146 -17.76 -4.02 -4.50
CA TRP A 146 -18.50 -4.99 -5.32
C TRP A 146 -18.00 -6.42 -5.10
N VAL A 147 -16.69 -6.64 -4.90
CA VAL A 147 -16.12 -7.97 -4.60
C VAL A 147 -16.61 -8.45 -3.24
N VAL A 148 -16.56 -7.57 -2.22
CA VAL A 148 -17.04 -7.91 -0.87
C VAL A 148 -18.53 -8.27 -0.90
N ARG A 149 -19.33 -7.45 -1.58
CA ARG A 149 -20.78 -7.69 -1.76
C ARG A 149 -21.05 -9.02 -2.44
N TYR A 150 -20.35 -9.29 -3.54
CA TYR A 150 -20.45 -10.55 -4.26
C TYR A 150 -20.14 -11.76 -3.38
N LEU A 151 -19.02 -11.72 -2.64
CA LEU A 151 -18.62 -12.82 -1.75
C LEU A 151 -19.61 -13.02 -0.59
N VAL A 152 -20.12 -11.94 0.01
CA VAL A 152 -21.13 -12.01 1.07
C VAL A 152 -22.44 -12.61 0.55
N ASN A 153 -22.84 -12.29 -0.68
CA ASN A 153 -24.06 -12.82 -1.28
C ASN A 153 -23.99 -14.33 -1.52
N ILE A 154 -22.83 -14.85 -1.97
CA ILE A 154 -22.71 -16.28 -2.32
C ILE A 154 -22.26 -17.18 -1.15
N LEU A 155 -21.50 -16.64 -0.18
CA LEU A 155 -20.95 -17.42 0.94
C LEU A 155 -21.62 -17.14 2.29
N GLY A 156 -22.41 -16.08 2.39
CA GLY A 156 -22.78 -15.50 3.67
C GLY A 156 -21.63 -14.72 4.32
N ARG A 157 -21.95 -13.92 5.34
CA ARG A 157 -21.02 -12.94 5.92
C ARG A 157 -19.78 -13.57 6.58
N GLU A 158 -19.97 -14.64 7.35
CA GLU A 158 -18.89 -15.25 8.12
C GLU A 158 -17.82 -15.89 7.22
N GLU A 159 -18.24 -16.68 6.25
CA GLU A 159 -17.33 -17.33 5.30
C GLU A 159 -16.67 -16.34 4.34
N ALA A 160 -17.41 -15.33 3.88
CA ALA A 160 -16.82 -14.23 3.12
C ALA A 160 -15.70 -13.52 3.92
N GLU A 161 -15.91 -13.22 5.20
CA GLU A 161 -14.87 -12.60 6.03
C GLU A 161 -13.67 -13.54 6.27
N LYS A 162 -13.88 -14.85 6.45
CA LYS A 162 -12.78 -15.84 6.52
C LYS A 162 -11.94 -15.83 5.24
N LEU A 163 -12.58 -15.79 4.06
CA LEU A 163 -11.91 -15.74 2.76
C LEU A 163 -11.14 -14.44 2.54
N LEU A 164 -11.78 -13.29 2.79
CA LEU A 164 -11.14 -11.96 2.69
C LEU A 164 -9.91 -11.84 3.60
N ARG A 165 -9.97 -12.43 4.80
CA ARG A 165 -8.83 -12.52 5.71
C ARG A 165 -7.71 -13.38 5.15
N LYS A 166 -8.02 -14.46 4.41
CA LYS A 166 -7.03 -15.33 3.77
C LYS A 166 -6.32 -14.65 2.58
N PHE A 167 -7.03 -13.87 1.76
CA PHE A 167 -6.42 -13.07 0.68
C PHE A 167 -5.31 -12.12 1.18
N ASN A 168 -5.44 -11.67 2.42
CA ASN A 168 -4.48 -10.78 3.07
C ASN A 168 -3.28 -11.50 3.71
N LYS A 169 -3.21 -12.84 3.69
CA LYS A 169 -2.07 -13.61 4.22
C LYS A 169 -1.01 -13.83 3.14
N LYS A 170 0.19 -14.25 3.54
CA LYS A 170 1.22 -14.69 2.59
C LYS A 170 0.72 -15.96 1.89
N PRO A 171 0.79 -16.07 0.55
CA PRO A 171 0.36 -17.28 -0.14
C PRO A 171 1.26 -18.46 0.22
N THR A 172 0.68 -19.65 0.31
CA THR A 172 1.41 -20.91 0.44
C THR A 172 2.12 -21.22 -0.87
N LEU A 173 3.41 -21.59 -0.79
CA LEU A 173 4.15 -22.08 -1.95
C LEU A 173 3.82 -23.57 -2.14
N TRP A 174 3.17 -23.90 -3.24
CA TRP A 174 2.91 -25.27 -3.65
C TRP A 174 3.90 -25.67 -4.74
N ILE A 175 4.54 -26.83 -4.59
CA ILE A 175 5.48 -27.40 -5.56
C ILE A 175 4.81 -28.65 -6.12
N ARG A 176 4.75 -28.75 -7.45
CA ARG A 176 4.27 -29.95 -8.15
C ARG A 176 5.46 -30.54 -8.90
N VAL A 177 5.81 -31.78 -8.54
CA VAL A 177 6.85 -32.60 -9.19
C VAL A 177 6.23 -33.37 -10.34
#